data_AF-A0A368F738-F1
#
_entry.id   AF-A0A368F738-F1
#
_cell.length_a   1.000
_cell.length_b   1.000
_cell.length_c   1.000
_cell.angle_alpha   90.00
_cell.angle_beta   90.00
_cell.angle_gamma   90.00
#
_symmetry.space_group_name_H-M   'P 1'
#
loop_
_entity.id
_entity.type
_entity.pdbx_description
1 polymer ?
#
loop_
_entity_poly.entity_id
_entity_poly.type
_entity_poly.pdbx_seq_one_letter_code
_entity_poly.pdbx_strand_id
1 'polypeptide(L)'
;MMGRNGAEATAWLVKEVGISDRITAEEFAAQKDAMLAEMFPKCNAFPGAERLVRHFAKKRIPMAICSGSCLRKFEQKSVKHRSWLDLIPIKVNTFLLRNVSLHPLFSGEKISRCLFASDTCNPVLKIRCTQAFDLNDT
;
A
#
# COMPACT_ATOMS: atom_id res chain seq x y z
N MET A 1 -4.31 -10.09 -8.39
CA MET A 1 -5.63 -9.70 -8.88
C MET A 1 -6.30 -8.83 -7.82
N MET A 2 -6.96 -7.72 -8.18
CA MET A 2 -7.52 -6.82 -7.17
C MET A 2 -8.56 -7.55 -6.28
N GLY A 3 -8.52 -7.30 -4.97
CA GLY A 3 -9.50 -7.81 -4.01
C GLY A 3 -9.38 -9.28 -3.59
N ARG A 4 -8.46 -10.06 -4.16
CA ARG A 4 -8.25 -11.49 -3.82
C ARG A 4 -7.03 -11.70 -2.93
N ASN A 5 -7.06 -12.76 -2.12
CA ASN A 5 -5.87 -13.23 -1.40
C ASN A 5 -4.77 -13.62 -2.42
N GLY A 6 -3.50 -13.42 -2.08
CA GLY A 6 -2.37 -13.77 -2.94
C GLY A 6 -2.33 -15.25 -3.36
N ALA A 7 -2.66 -16.18 -2.45
CA ALA A 7 -2.71 -17.61 -2.77
C ALA A 7 -3.86 -17.94 -3.73
N GLU A 8 -5.07 -17.47 -3.40
CA GLU A 8 -6.27 -17.61 -4.23
C GLU A 8 -6.08 -17.00 -5.63
N ALA A 9 -5.51 -15.79 -5.69
CA ALA A 9 -5.24 -15.11 -6.95
C ALA A 9 -4.21 -15.85 -7.80
N THR A 10 -3.24 -16.51 -7.17
CA THR A 10 -2.21 -17.30 -7.88
C THR A 10 -2.82 -18.57 -8.46
N ALA A 11 -3.58 -19.32 -7.66
CA ALA A 11 -4.27 -20.51 -8.12
C ALA A 11 -5.26 -20.20 -9.26
N TRP A 12 -6.03 -19.11 -9.12
CA TRP A 12 -6.92 -18.64 -10.18
C TRP A 12 -6.14 -18.29 -11.46
N LEU A 13 -5.02 -17.57 -11.36
CA LEU A 13 -4.24 -17.15 -12.53
C LEU A 13 -3.65 -18.35 -13.29
N VAL A 14 -3.06 -19.32 -12.56
CA VAL A 14 -2.48 -20.53 -13.14
C VAL A 14 -3.54 -21.36 -13.87
N LYS A 15 -4.77 -21.38 -13.35
CA LYS A 15 -5.92 -22.02 -13.99
C LYS A 15 -6.39 -21.26 -15.22
N GLU A 16 -6.57 -19.95 -15.12
CA GLU A 16 -7.12 -19.11 -16.19
C GLU A 16 -6.19 -19.05 -17.41
N VAL A 17 -4.88 -18.98 -17.19
CA VAL A 17 -3.88 -18.95 -18.26
C VAL A 17 -3.66 -20.35 -18.87
N GLY A 18 -4.25 -21.41 -18.29
CA GLY A 18 -4.17 -22.76 -18.80
C GLY A 18 -2.78 -23.39 -18.66
N ILE A 19 -2.03 -23.04 -17.61
CA ILE A 19 -0.67 -23.54 -17.35
C ILE A 19 -0.59 -24.46 -16.12
N SER A 20 -1.74 -24.94 -15.64
CA SER A 20 -1.84 -25.79 -14.45
C SER A 20 -1.18 -27.17 -14.62
N ASP A 21 -0.98 -27.61 -15.85
CA ASP A 21 -0.25 -28.83 -16.23
C ASP A 21 1.28 -28.66 -16.17
N ARG A 22 1.77 -27.41 -16.19
CA ARG A 22 3.21 -27.10 -16.26
C ARG A 22 3.79 -26.59 -14.96
N ILE A 23 3.00 -25.90 -14.16
CA ILE A 23 3.47 -25.28 -12.92
C ILE A 23 2.37 -25.30 -11.86
N THR A 24 2.75 -25.65 -10.64
CA THR A 24 1.85 -25.57 -9.49
C THR A 24 1.69 -24.11 -9.03
N ALA A 25 0.62 -23.82 -8.29
CA ALA A 25 0.38 -22.48 -7.75
C ALA A 25 1.50 -22.05 -6.78
N GLU A 26 2.05 -23.00 -6.03
CA GLU A 26 3.13 -22.82 -5.07
C GLU A 26 4.45 -22.47 -5.77
N GLU A 27 4.82 -23.22 -6.81
CA GLU A 27 6.03 -22.96 -7.62
C GLU A 27 5.93 -21.60 -8.31
N PHE A 28 4.77 -21.28 -8.88
CA PHE A 28 4.53 -19.98 -9.49
C PHE A 28 4.68 -18.86 -8.44
N ALA A 29 4.10 -19.04 -7.26
CA ALA A 29 4.20 -18.06 -6.19
C ALA A 29 5.66 -17.83 -5.75
N ALA A 30 6.46 -18.90 -5.66
CA ALA A 30 7.87 -18.85 -5.31
C ALA A 30 8.70 -18.11 -6.37
N GLN A 31 8.55 -18.48 -7.65
CA GLN A 31 9.24 -17.80 -8.76
C GLN A 31 8.87 -16.32 -8.82
N LYS A 32 7.57 -16.00 -8.71
CA LYS A 32 7.08 -14.62 -8.67
C LYS A 32 7.67 -13.84 -7.49
N ASP A 33 7.71 -14.43 -6.29
CA ASP A 33 8.30 -13.77 -5.12
C ASP A 33 9.81 -13.52 -5.29
N ALA A 34 10.54 -14.44 -5.93
CA ALA A 34 11.96 -14.24 -6.27
C ALA A 34 12.17 -13.09 -7.25
N MET A 35 11.39 -13.05 -8.34
CA MET A 35 11.44 -11.94 -9.31
C MET A 35 11.11 -10.60 -8.66
N LEU A 36 10.07 -10.55 -7.81
CA LEU A 36 9.68 -9.32 -7.11
C LEU A 36 10.76 -8.85 -6.12
N ALA A 37 11.46 -9.78 -5.46
CA ALA A 37 12.55 -9.44 -4.54
C ALA A 37 13.69 -8.70 -5.26
N GLU A 38 13.95 -9.05 -6.53
CA GLU A 38 14.97 -8.37 -7.35
C GLU A 38 14.47 -7.04 -7.91
N MET A 39 13.20 -6.96 -8.30
CA MET A 39 12.64 -5.77 -8.95
C MET A 39 12.30 -4.65 -7.96
N PHE A 40 11.75 -4.97 -6.78
CA PHE A 40 11.26 -3.96 -5.83
C PHE A 40 12.30 -2.91 -5.42
N PRO A 41 13.57 -3.26 -5.13
CA PRO A 41 14.59 -2.26 -4.80
C PRO A 41 14.91 -1.30 -5.94
N LYS A 42 14.61 -1.68 -7.19
CA LYS A 42 14.91 -0.89 -8.41
C LYS A 42 13.75 0.04 -8.79
N CYS A 43 12.53 -0.24 -8.34
CA CYS A 43 11.32 0.51 -8.68
C CYS A 43 11.41 2.00 -8.34
N ASN A 44 10.89 2.85 -9.23
CA ASN A 44 10.78 4.29 -8.98
C ASN A 44 9.48 4.61 -8.24
N ALA A 45 9.50 5.72 -7.48
CA ALA A 45 8.30 6.25 -6.87
C ALA A 45 7.39 6.84 -7.95
N PHE A 46 6.08 6.90 -7.68
CA PHE A 46 5.16 7.63 -8.54
C PHE A 46 5.59 9.11 -8.66
N PRO A 47 5.48 9.71 -9.86
CA PRO A 47 5.85 11.10 -10.06
C PRO A 47 5.04 11.99 -9.11
N GLY A 48 5.73 12.86 -8.37
CA GLY A 48 5.11 13.77 -7.40
C GLY A 48 4.91 13.23 -6.00
N ALA A 49 5.05 11.91 -5.75
CA ALA A 49 4.88 11.32 -4.42
C ALA A 49 5.86 11.91 -3.39
N GLU A 50 7.15 11.96 -3.74
CA GLU A 50 8.18 12.56 -2.88
C GLU A 50 7.90 14.04 -2.61
N ARG A 51 7.53 14.80 -3.64
CA ARG A 51 7.23 16.24 -3.53
C ARG A 51 6.08 16.49 -2.55
N LEU A 52 5.05 15.65 -2.60
CA LEU A 52 3.91 15.72 -1.69
C LEU A 52 4.32 15.46 -0.24
N VAL A 53 5.06 14.36 0.01
CA VAL A 53 5.50 14.00 1.37
C VAL A 53 6.38 15.08 1.97
N ARG A 54 7.33 15.63 1.18
CA ARG A 54 8.17 16.75 1.64
C ARG A 54 7.36 18.00 1.93
N HIS A 55 6.35 18.31 1.11
CA HIS A 55 5.46 19.44 1.34
C HIS A 55 4.69 19.28 2.66
N PHE A 56 4.08 18.11 2.88
CA PHE A 56 3.37 17.79 4.12
C PHE A 56 4.28 17.84 5.35
N ALA A 57 5.49 17.29 5.26
CA ALA A 57 6.48 17.39 6.32
C ALA A 57 6.83 18.85 6.66
N LYS A 58 7.06 19.70 5.64
CA LYS A 58 7.35 21.13 5.81
C LYS A 58 6.19 21.88 6.49
N LYS A 59 4.94 21.52 6.15
CA LYS A 59 3.72 22.11 6.73
C LYS A 59 3.29 21.45 8.05
N ARG A 60 4.06 20.48 8.57
CA ARG A 60 3.77 19.71 9.79
C ARG A 60 2.41 19.01 9.76
N ILE A 61 2.00 18.55 8.58
CA ILE A 61 0.77 17.78 8.42
C ILE A 61 1.04 16.34 8.89
N PRO A 62 0.24 15.79 9.83
CA PRO A 62 0.37 14.40 10.25
C PRO A 62 0.18 13.44 9.08
N MET A 63 1.07 12.45 8.96
CA MET A 63 1.05 11.46 7.89
C MET A 63 1.16 10.04 8.44
N ALA A 64 0.50 9.10 7.77
CA ALA A 64 0.63 7.68 8.01
C ALA A 64 0.64 6.90 6.70
N ILE A 65 1.41 5.82 6.65
CA ILE A 65 1.34 4.82 5.58
C ILE A 65 0.54 3.63 6.09
N CYS A 66 -0.48 3.22 5.35
CA CYS A 66 -1.24 2.02 5.61
C CYS A 66 -1.07 1.06 4.42
N SER A 67 -0.32 -0.02 4.60
CA SER A 67 -0.03 -0.99 3.53
C SER A 67 -0.58 -2.37 3.86
N GLY A 68 -1.32 -2.95 2.90
CA GLY A 68 -1.74 -4.36 2.94
C GLY A 68 -0.62 -5.37 2.69
N SER A 69 0.57 -4.91 2.32
CA SER A 69 1.72 -5.79 2.06
C SER A 69 2.32 -6.33 3.36
N CYS A 70 2.91 -7.52 3.31
CA CYS A 70 3.72 -8.01 4.43
C CYS A 70 4.98 -7.14 4.61
N LEU A 71 5.55 -7.16 5.83
CA LEU A 71 6.69 -6.34 6.20
C LEU A 71 7.87 -6.51 5.23
N ARG A 72 8.24 -7.75 4.90
CA ARG A 72 9.31 -8.06 3.94
C ARG A 72 9.15 -7.33 2.61
N LYS A 73 7.95 -7.38 2.02
CA LYS A 73 7.66 -6.74 0.73
C LYS A 73 7.64 -5.21 0.85
N PHE A 74 7.17 -4.69 1.98
CA PHE A 74 7.21 -3.25 2.25
C PHE A 74 8.65 -2.74 2.35
N GLU A 75 9.53 -3.44 3.06
CA GLU A 75 10.94 -3.07 3.21
C GLU A 75 11.67 -3.07 1.86
N GLN A 76 11.44 -4.10 1.04
CA GLN A 76 12.00 -4.19 -0.31
C GLN A 76 11.57 -3.02 -1.20
N LYS A 77 10.28 -2.64 -1.17
CA LYS A 77 9.75 -1.46 -1.89
C LYS A 77 10.29 -0.13 -1.34
N SER A 78 10.71 -0.10 -0.08
CA SER A 78 11.12 1.12 0.59
C SER A 78 12.59 1.46 0.37
N VAL A 79 13.43 0.51 -0.07
CA VAL A 79 14.90 0.67 -0.19
C VAL A 79 15.27 1.97 -0.92
N LYS A 80 14.70 2.20 -2.11
CA LYS A 80 14.99 3.38 -2.95
C LYS A 80 14.34 4.68 -2.46
N HIS A 81 13.44 4.59 -1.49
CA HIS A 81 12.51 5.67 -1.12
C HIS A 81 12.64 6.10 0.34
N ARG A 82 13.61 5.54 1.08
CA ARG A 82 13.86 5.83 2.50
C ARG A 82 13.98 7.33 2.79
N SER A 83 14.68 8.07 1.91
CA SER A 83 14.96 9.50 2.08
C SER A 83 13.74 10.40 2.29
N TRP A 84 12.55 9.97 1.87
CA TRP A 84 11.29 10.68 2.12
C TRP A 84 10.26 9.83 2.86
N LEU A 85 10.31 8.50 2.77
CA LEU A 85 9.46 7.62 3.59
C LEU A 85 9.74 7.74 5.08
N ASP A 86 10.97 8.08 5.46
CA ASP A 86 11.35 8.26 6.87
C ASP A 86 10.76 9.56 7.47
N LEU A 87 10.29 10.49 6.63
CA LEU A 87 9.52 11.67 7.08
C LEU A 87 8.09 11.31 7.54
N ILE A 88 7.62 10.11 7.21
CA ILE A 88 6.29 9.63 7.59
C ILE A 88 6.43 8.82 8.88
N PRO A 89 5.95 9.35 10.02
CA PRO A 89 6.24 8.76 11.33
C PRO A 89 5.51 7.44 11.55
N ILE A 90 4.28 7.32 11.05
CA ILE A 90 3.42 6.16 11.30
C ILE A 90 3.41 5.26 10.08
N LYS A 91 3.79 4.00 10.25
CA LYS A 91 3.79 2.97 9.19
C LYS A 91 3.03 1.74 9.72
N VAL A 92 1.85 1.51 9.19
CA VAL A 92 0.95 0.41 9.58
C VAL A 92 0.92 -0.62 8.46
N ASN A 93 1.30 -1.85 8.76
CA ASN A 93 1.19 -2.97 7.84
C ASN A 93 0.07 -3.90 8.31
N THR A 94 -0.85 -4.27 7.42
CA THR A 94 -2.05 -5.08 7.77
C THR A 94 -1.71 -6.41 8.43
N PHE A 95 -0.53 -6.97 8.19
CA PHE A 95 -0.11 -8.22 8.83
C PHE A 95 0.13 -8.07 10.35
N LEU A 96 0.48 -6.87 10.83
CA LEU A 96 0.66 -6.58 12.26
C LEU A 96 -0.66 -6.34 12.99
N LEU A 97 -1.77 -6.21 12.27
CA LEU A 97 -3.09 -5.87 12.82
C LEU A 97 -3.97 -7.09 13.13
N ARG A 98 -3.49 -8.32 12.94
CA ARG A 98 -4.26 -9.53 13.30
C ARG A 98 -4.57 -9.65 14.80
N ASN A 99 -3.86 -8.91 15.66
CA ASN A 99 -4.08 -8.88 17.11
C ASN A 99 -4.41 -7.49 17.68
N VAL A 100 -4.66 -6.48 16.83
CA VAL A 100 -5.02 -5.13 17.30
C VAL A 100 -6.33 -4.74 16.63
N SER A 101 -7.40 -4.69 17.42
CA SER A 101 -8.66 -4.07 17.00
C SER A 101 -8.35 -2.65 16.53
N LEU A 102 -8.44 -2.42 15.22
CA LEU A 102 -8.36 -1.10 14.59
C LEU A 102 -9.55 -0.18 14.95
N HIS A 103 -10.54 -0.73 15.66
CA HIS A 103 -11.77 -0.07 16.05
C HIS A 103 -11.57 1.31 16.75
N PRO A 104 -10.52 1.55 17.57
CA PRO A 104 -10.32 2.87 18.17
C PRO A 104 -9.61 3.89 17.27
N LEU A 105 -8.80 3.45 16.30
CA LEU A 105 -8.05 4.33 15.37
C LEU A 105 -8.93 4.85 14.23
N PHE A 106 -10.00 4.12 13.92
CA PHE A 106 -10.99 4.47 12.91
C PHE A 106 -12.39 4.72 13.51
N SER A 107 -12.46 5.07 14.80
CA SER A 107 -13.72 5.44 15.46
C SER A 107 -14.13 6.88 15.11
N GLY A 108 -15.23 7.00 14.35
CA GLY A 108 -16.25 8.05 14.41
C GLY A 108 -15.84 9.51 14.21
N GLU A 109 -15.17 10.11 15.20
CA GLU A 109 -15.01 11.58 15.27
C GLU A 109 -13.67 12.08 14.70
N LYS A 110 -12.59 11.29 14.82
CA LYS A 110 -11.23 11.73 14.43
C LYS A 110 -10.88 11.54 12.94
N ILE A 111 -11.63 10.71 12.21
CA ILE A 111 -11.40 10.47 10.78
C ILE A 111 -11.85 11.65 9.90
N SER A 112 -12.73 12.51 10.42
CA SER A 112 -13.35 13.61 9.68
C SER A 112 -12.37 14.60 9.03
N ARG A 113 -11.10 14.64 9.47
CA ARG A 113 -10.04 15.51 8.92
C ARG A 113 -8.87 14.75 8.28
N CYS A 114 -9.06 13.49 7.92
CA CYS A 114 -8.02 12.68 7.25
C CYS A 114 -8.27 12.60 5.75
N LEU A 115 -7.25 12.93 4.95
CA LEU A 115 -7.24 12.65 3.51
C LEU A 115 -6.61 11.27 3.28
N PHE A 116 -7.32 10.38 2.59
CA PHE A 116 -6.81 9.07 2.19
C PHE A 116 -6.51 9.04 0.70
N ALA A 117 -5.27 8.68 0.35
CA ALA A 117 -4.87 8.41 -1.03
C ALA A 117 -4.71 6.89 -1.21
N SER A 118 -5.44 6.31 -2.16
CA SER A 118 -5.38 4.88 -2.51
C SER A 118 -5.38 4.75 -4.03
N ASP A 119 -4.62 3.78 -4.54
CA ASP A 119 -4.54 3.41 -5.95
C ASP A 119 -5.62 2.38 -6.37
N THR A 120 -6.47 1.93 -5.44
CA THR A 120 -7.50 0.91 -5.69
C THR A 120 -8.91 1.51 -5.73
N CYS A 121 -9.66 1.20 -6.80
CA CYS A 121 -11.09 1.53 -6.96
C CYS A 121 -12.02 0.58 -6.17
N ASN A 122 -11.66 0.17 -4.96
CA ASN A 122 -12.55 -0.67 -4.14
C ASN A 122 -13.54 0.23 -3.36
N PRO A 123 -14.86 0.19 -3.63
CA PRO A 123 -15.84 1.10 -3.03
C PRO A 123 -16.14 0.82 -1.54
N VAL A 124 -15.66 -0.29 -0.96
CA VAL A 124 -16.02 -0.73 0.41
C VAL A 124 -15.32 0.07 1.53
N LEU A 125 -14.34 0.93 1.21
CA LEU A 125 -13.62 1.79 2.16
C LEU A 125 -13.59 3.26 1.70
N LYS A 126 -14.70 3.77 1.16
CA LYS A 126 -14.88 5.21 0.92
C LYS A 126 -15.63 5.83 2.09
N ILE A 127 -14.97 6.68 2.87
CA ILE A 127 -15.65 7.66 3.73
C ILE A 127 -15.27 9.07 3.28
N ARG A 128 -16.34 9.89 3.23
CA ARG A 128 -16.51 11.22 2.65
C ARG A 128 -15.33 12.19 2.78
N CYS A 129 -15.08 12.88 1.67
CA CYS A 129 -14.34 14.14 1.63
C CYS A 129 -15.21 15.24 2.27
N THR A 130 -14.74 15.84 3.36
CA THR A 130 -15.18 17.16 3.82
C THR A 130 -13.96 17.98 4.21
N GLN A 131 -13.20 18.42 3.21
CA GLN A 131 -12.80 19.82 3.05
C GLN A 131 -12.00 19.94 1.75
N ALA A 132 -12.50 20.81 0.86
CA ALA A 132 -11.81 21.21 -0.36
C ALA A 132 -10.47 21.83 0.01
N PHE A 133 -9.38 21.31 -0.56
CA PHE A 133 -8.10 22.00 -0.57
C PHE A 133 -7.93 22.57 -1.97
N ASP A 134 -8.13 23.88 -2.07
CA ASP A 134 -7.94 24.65 -3.30
C ASP A 134 -6.47 24.56 -3.71
N LEU A 135 -6.21 24.10 -4.93
CA LEU A 135 -4.88 23.80 -5.47
C LEU A 135 -4.18 25.05 -6.05
N ASN A 136 -4.43 26.23 -5.49
CA ASN A 136 -4.04 27.51 -6.09
C ASN A 136 -3.18 28.45 -5.22
N ASP A 137 -2.56 27.96 -4.15
CA ASP A 137 -1.57 28.76 -3.42
C ASP A 137 -0.14 28.30 -3.71
N THR A 138 0.42 28.96 -4.72
CA THR A 138 1.86 29.06 -5.08
C THR A 138 2.76 29.43 -3.90
#